data_AF-A0A522QBP6-F1
#
_entry.id   AF-A0A522QBP6-F1
#
_cell.length_a   1.000
_cell.length_b   1.000
_cell.length_c   1.000
_cell.angle_alpha   90.00
_cell.angle_beta   90.00
_cell.angle_gamma   90.00
#
_symmetry.space_group_name_H-M   'P 1'
#
loop_
_entity.id
_entity.type
_entity.pdbx_description
1 polymer ?
#
loop_
_entity_poly.entity_id
_entity_poly.type
_entity_poly.pdbx_seq_one_letter_code
_entity_poly.pdbx_strand_id
1 'polypeptide(L)'
;MAATAADRLADALAWRLATRYPTPGTAPVACGAPTTRAESQELDAGAEREGKDNRHLELLLGWLLRHDSNCIDVGAHEGRFLSHMVNRSPDGQHLAWEPIPHLAQQARKTF
;
A
#
# COMPACT_ATOMS: atom_id res chain seq x y z
N MET A 1 15.09 -27.66 -7.11
CA MET A 1 14.51 -27.12 -5.87
C MET A 1 13.02 -26.89 -6.12
N ALA A 2 12.14 -27.48 -5.31
CA ALA A 2 10.69 -27.37 -5.51
C ALA A 2 10.16 -26.07 -4.89
N ALA A 3 9.35 -25.32 -5.64
CA ALA A 3 8.65 -24.14 -5.13
C ALA A 3 7.74 -24.52 -3.96
N THR A 4 7.88 -23.78 -2.86
CA THR A 4 7.13 -23.98 -1.63
C THR A 4 5.65 -23.65 -1.84
N ALA A 5 4.77 -24.10 -0.95
CA ALA A 5 3.34 -23.80 -1.04
C ALA A 5 3.06 -22.28 -0.98
N ALA A 6 3.91 -21.52 -0.27
CA ALA A 6 3.86 -20.07 -0.22
C ALA A 6 4.19 -19.44 -1.57
N ASP A 7 5.22 -19.93 -2.24
CA ASP A 7 5.63 -19.43 -3.57
C ASP A 7 4.49 -19.61 -4.59
N ARG A 8 3.83 -20.76 -4.59
CA ARG A 8 2.70 -21.02 -5.51
C ARG A 8 1.48 -20.15 -5.24
N LEU A 9 1.24 -19.79 -3.98
CA LEU A 9 0.10 -18.95 -3.62
C LEU A 9 0.40 -17.47 -3.88
N ALA A 10 1.65 -17.04 -3.72
CA ALA A 10 2.13 -15.73 -4.15
C ALA A 10 2.01 -15.58 -5.68
N ASP A 11 2.43 -16.59 -6.44
CA ASP A 11 2.26 -16.62 -7.90
C ASP A 11 0.78 -16.59 -8.31
N ALA A 12 -0.07 -17.36 -7.61
CA ALA A 12 -1.51 -17.38 -7.88
C ALA A 12 -2.20 -16.04 -7.55
N LEU A 13 -1.73 -15.31 -6.55
CA LEU A 13 -2.25 -13.99 -6.19
C LEU A 13 -1.73 -12.91 -7.11
N ALA A 14 -0.46 -12.97 -7.52
CA ALA A 14 0.09 -12.09 -8.56
C ALA A 14 -0.71 -12.20 -9.85
N TRP A 15 -1.03 -13.43 -10.28
CA TRP A 15 -1.93 -13.67 -11.41
C TRP A 15 -3.32 -13.05 -11.20
N ARG A 16 -3.93 -13.28 -10.03
CA ARG A 16 -5.27 -12.76 -9.72
C ARG A 16 -5.34 -11.24 -9.69
N LEU A 17 -4.32 -10.57 -9.15
CA LEU A 17 -4.25 -9.12 -9.09
C LEU A 17 -4.09 -8.52 -10.49
N ALA A 18 -3.21 -9.12 -11.32
CA ALA A 18 -3.03 -8.72 -12.72
C ALA A 18 -4.33 -8.84 -13.55
N THR A 19 -5.18 -9.83 -13.24
CA THR A 19 -6.49 -9.99 -13.91
C THR A 19 -7.59 -9.07 -13.39
N ARG A 20 -7.48 -8.53 -12.16
CA ARG A 20 -8.51 -7.69 -11.52
C ARG A 20 -8.29 -6.19 -11.66
N TYR A 21 -7.04 -5.74 -11.81
CA TYR A 21 -6.71 -4.33 -11.97
C TYR A 21 -5.97 -4.10 -13.29
N PRO A 22 -6.70 -3.97 -14.43
CA PRO A 22 -6.09 -3.38 -15.61
C PRO A 22 -5.66 -1.95 -15.27
N THR A 23 -4.45 -1.57 -15.69
CA THR A 23 -3.87 -0.23 -15.47
C THR A 23 -4.87 0.87 -15.82
N PRO A 24 -5.27 1.75 -14.88
CA PRO A 24 -6.15 2.85 -15.21
C PRO A 24 -5.39 3.90 -16.03
N GLY A 25 -5.82 4.06 -17.28
CA GLY A 25 -5.46 5.19 -18.13
C GLY A 25 -6.17 6.47 -17.66
N THR A 26 -5.37 7.47 -17.33
CA THR A 26 -5.61 8.92 -17.37
C THR A 26 -7.06 9.42 -17.55
N ALA A 27 -7.64 9.91 -16.46
CA ALA A 27 -8.62 11.00 -16.51
C ALA A 27 -8.25 12.06 -15.44
N PRO A 28 -8.24 13.36 -15.78
CA PRO A 28 -7.92 14.41 -14.81
C PRO A 28 -9.09 14.59 -13.84
N VAL A 29 -8.78 14.66 -12.54
CA VAL A 29 -9.75 15.00 -11.49
C VAL A 29 -9.87 16.53 -11.44
N ALA A 30 -11.07 17.05 -11.71
CA ALA A 30 -11.39 18.46 -11.55
C ALA A 30 -11.58 18.78 -10.06
N CYS A 31 -10.88 19.81 -9.57
CA CYS A 31 -10.95 20.27 -8.19
C CYS A 31 -12.10 21.28 -8.01
N GLY A 32 -13.11 20.92 -7.22
CA GLY A 32 -14.17 21.81 -6.73
C GLY A 32 -14.43 21.50 -5.26
N ALA A 33 -14.59 22.54 -4.42
CA ALA A 33 -14.85 22.38 -2.99
C ALA A 33 -16.32 22.00 -2.74
N PRO A 34 -16.61 21.02 -1.85
CA PRO A 34 -17.99 20.57 -1.62
C PRO A 34 -18.72 21.46 -0.60
N THR A 35 -20.01 21.73 -0.80
CA THR A 35 -20.89 22.41 0.18
C THR A 35 -22.33 21.88 0.16
N THR A 36 -22.53 20.56 0.06
CA THR A 36 -23.84 19.91 0.14
C THR A 36 -23.80 18.61 0.96
N ARG A 37 -24.94 18.26 1.58
CA ARG A 37 -25.11 17.05 2.42
C ARG A 37 -24.83 15.75 1.66
N ALA A 38 -25.04 15.73 0.35
CA ALA A 38 -24.71 14.59 -0.50
C ALA A 38 -23.18 14.39 -0.59
N GLU A 39 -22.41 15.47 -0.73
CA GLU A 39 -20.95 15.41 -0.77
C GLU A 39 -20.37 14.96 0.58
N SER A 40 -20.98 15.35 1.70
CA SER A 40 -20.58 14.84 3.03
C SER A 40 -20.75 13.32 3.15
N GLN A 41 -21.83 12.76 2.59
CA GLN A 41 -22.04 11.31 2.59
C GLN A 41 -21.07 10.58 1.64
N GLU A 42 -20.70 11.20 0.52
CA GLU A 42 -19.69 10.67 -0.40
C GLU A 42 -18.27 10.72 0.19
N LEU A 43 -17.93 11.78 0.93
CA LEU A 43 -16.68 11.88 1.68
C LEU A 43 -16.58 10.80 2.77
N ASP A 44 -17.66 10.56 3.52
CA ASP A 44 -17.72 9.50 4.52
C ASP A 44 -17.57 8.10 3.88
N ALA A 45 -18.24 7.86 2.75
CA ALA A 45 -18.10 6.61 2.01
C ALA A 45 -16.67 6.41 1.45
N GLY A 46 -16.00 7.50 1.04
CA GLY A 46 -14.60 7.50 0.62
C GLY A 46 -13.68 7.10 1.77
N ALA A 47 -13.85 7.70 2.96
CA ALA A 47 -13.07 7.38 4.14
C ALA A 47 -13.27 5.92 4.59
N GLU A 48 -14.51 5.40 4.56
CA GLU A 48 -14.78 3.99 4.85
C GLU A 48 -14.08 3.05 3.87
N ARG A 49 -14.05 3.41 2.58
CA ARG A 49 -13.39 2.64 1.53
C ARG A 49 -11.88 2.60 1.76
N GLU A 50 -11.25 3.75 2.02
CA GLU A 50 -9.82 3.84 2.34
C GLU A 50 -9.46 3.00 3.57
N GLY A 51 -10.29 3.04 4.62
CA GLY A 51 -10.10 2.21 5.81
C GLY A 51 -10.10 0.70 5.50
N LYS A 52 -11.04 0.24 4.67
CA LYS A 52 -11.11 -1.15 4.23
C LYS A 52 -9.92 -1.55 3.37
N ASP A 53 -9.54 -0.71 2.41
CA ASP A 53 -8.38 -0.97 1.53
C ASP A 53 -7.09 -1.08 2.34
N ASN A 54 -6.88 -0.17 3.30
CA ASN A 54 -5.73 -0.21 4.20
C ASN A 54 -5.69 -1.51 5.02
N ARG A 55 -6.85 -1.94 5.56
CA ARG A 55 -6.94 -3.18 6.33
C ARG A 55 -6.61 -4.41 5.47
N HIS A 56 -7.09 -4.47 4.24
CA HIS A 56 -6.75 -5.57 3.34
C HIS A 56 -5.26 -5.59 2.99
N LEU A 57 -4.66 -4.42 2.78
CA LEU A 57 -3.22 -4.34 2.51
C LEU A 57 -2.39 -4.84 3.69
N GLU A 58 -2.73 -4.47 4.93
CA GLU A 58 -2.08 -5.01 6.13
C GLU A 58 -2.13 -6.55 6.20
N LEU A 59 -3.28 -7.13 5.87
CA LEU A 59 -3.46 -8.59 5.83
C LEU A 59 -2.60 -9.23 4.73
N LEU A 60 -2.56 -8.62 3.54
CA LEU A 60 -1.73 -9.11 2.44
C LEU A 60 -0.25 -9.05 2.79
N LEU A 61 0.23 -7.95 3.36
CA LEU A 61 1.63 -7.82 3.81
C LEU A 61 1.96 -8.88 4.87
N GLY A 62 1.05 -9.12 5.82
CA GLY A 62 1.25 -10.15 6.83
C GLY A 62 1.25 -11.58 6.31
N TRP A 63 0.63 -11.81 5.15
CA TRP A 63 0.54 -13.13 4.54
C TRP A 63 1.63 -13.37 3.48
N LEU A 64 2.08 -12.33 2.78
CA LEU A 64 3.09 -12.40 1.71
C LEU A 64 4.53 -12.26 2.20
N LEU A 65 4.79 -11.38 3.15
CA LEU A 65 6.15 -11.02 3.52
C LEU A 65 6.82 -12.17 4.28
N ARG A 66 7.98 -12.57 3.75
CA ARG A 66 8.95 -13.43 4.43
C ARG A 66 9.97 -12.56 5.17
N HIS A 67 10.66 -13.16 6.14
CA HIS A 67 11.69 -12.50 6.95
C HIS A 67 12.77 -11.75 6.12
N ASP A 68 13.04 -12.21 4.90
CA ASP A 68 14.06 -11.70 3.97
C ASP A 68 13.49 -10.94 2.76
N SER A 69 12.19 -10.59 2.77
CA SER A 69 11.57 -9.93 1.62
C SER A 69 12.02 -8.48 1.49
N ASN A 70 12.45 -8.08 0.29
CA ASN A 70 12.73 -6.68 -0.05
C ASN A 70 11.45 -5.96 -0.46
N CYS A 71 11.31 -4.67 -0.14
CA CYS A 71 10.10 -3.91 -0.47
C CYS A 71 10.41 -2.49 -0.96
N ILE A 72 9.55 -1.96 -1.82
CA ILE A 72 9.55 -0.56 -2.23
C ILE A 72 8.21 0.06 -1.84
N ASP A 73 8.24 1.14 -1.07
CA ASP A 73 7.06 1.93 -0.68
C ASP A 73 7.12 3.30 -1.35
N VAL A 74 6.22 3.56 -2.30
CA VAL A 74 6.17 4.82 -3.07
C VAL A 74 5.03 5.67 -2.55
N GLY A 75 5.34 6.87 -2.06
CA GLY A 75 4.41 7.69 -1.30
C GLY A 75 4.27 7.21 0.14
N ALA A 76 5.41 6.94 0.80
CA ALA A 76 5.43 6.32 2.12
C ALA A 76 4.73 7.14 3.22
N HIS A 77 4.49 8.45 3.01
CA HIS A 77 3.84 9.37 3.93
C HIS A 77 4.45 9.30 5.34
N GLU A 78 3.66 8.92 6.34
CA GLU A 78 4.07 8.73 7.75
C GLU A 78 4.70 7.35 8.02
N GLY A 79 4.84 6.51 6.99
CA GLY A 79 5.47 5.20 7.08
C GLY A 79 4.57 4.09 7.61
N ARG A 80 3.23 4.21 7.50
CA ARG A 80 2.28 3.18 7.97
C ARG A 80 2.63 1.80 7.42
N PHE A 81 2.75 1.66 6.10
CA PHE A 81 3.04 0.36 5.48
C PHE A 81 4.52 0.01 5.51
N LEU A 82 5.42 0.99 5.37
CA LEU A 82 6.85 0.80 5.62
C LEU A 82 7.13 0.14 6.98
N SER A 83 6.44 0.55 8.04
CA SER A 83 6.58 -0.07 9.37
C SER A 83 6.18 -1.55 9.37
N HIS A 84 5.14 -1.91 8.62
CA HIS A 84 4.72 -3.31 8.47
C HIS A 84 5.73 -4.13 7.68
N MET A 85 6.41 -3.52 6.70
CA MET A 85 7.47 -4.17 5.92
C MET A 85 8.70 -4.44 6.79
N VAL A 86 9.25 -3.40 7.44
CA VAL A 86 10.45 -3.50 8.30
C VAL A 86 10.23 -4.49 9.45
N ASN A 87 9.06 -4.47 10.10
CA ASN A 87 8.79 -5.36 11.22
C ASN A 87 8.64 -6.84 10.82
N ARG A 88 8.22 -7.12 9.57
CA ARG A 88 7.97 -8.49 9.10
C ARG A 88 9.12 -9.07 8.32
N SER A 89 9.90 -8.22 7.68
CA SER A 89 11.02 -8.59 6.83
C SER A 89 12.33 -7.91 7.29
N PRO A 90 12.75 -8.06 8.55
CA PRO A 90 13.86 -7.29 9.10
C PRO A 90 15.22 -7.59 8.43
N ASP A 91 15.35 -8.73 7.75
CA ASP A 91 16.56 -9.06 6.96
C ASP A 91 16.46 -8.53 5.51
N GLY A 92 15.31 -7.97 5.14
CA GLY A 92 15.06 -7.38 3.84
C GLY A 92 15.66 -5.99 3.69
N GLN A 93 15.94 -5.62 2.44
CA GLN A 93 16.30 -4.26 2.05
C GLN A 93 15.05 -3.51 1.58
N HIS A 94 14.72 -2.43 2.29
CA HIS A 94 13.53 -1.64 2.02
C HIS A 94 13.88 -0.26 1.49
N LEU A 95 13.18 0.16 0.43
CA LEU A 95 13.29 1.49 -0.13
C LEU A 95 11.96 2.22 0.04
N ALA A 96 11.99 3.38 0.68
CA ALA A 96 10.84 4.27 0.78
C ALA A 96 11.09 5.55 -0.01
N TRP A 97 10.14 5.93 -0.86
CA TRP A 97 10.14 7.19 -1.57
C TRP A 97 8.99 8.06 -1.10
N GLU A 98 9.29 9.29 -0.69
CA GLU A 98 8.29 10.25 -0.26
C GLU A 98 8.62 11.63 -0.86
N PRO A 99 7.77 12.18 -1.75
CA PRO A 99 8.04 13.47 -2.38
C PRO A 99 7.92 14.66 -1.42
N ILE A 100 7.17 14.55 -0.32
CA ILE A 100 6.97 15.63 0.65
C ILE A 100 8.21 15.73 1.57
N PRO A 101 9.00 16.83 1.53
CA PRO A 101 10.30 16.85 2.18
C PRO A 101 10.30 16.61 3.69
N HIS A 102 9.29 17.12 4.41
CA HIS A 102 9.21 16.94 5.87
C HIS A 102 8.82 15.52 6.26
N LEU A 103 7.95 14.85 5.49
CA LEU A 103 7.61 13.44 5.68
C LEU A 103 8.79 12.54 5.32
N ALA A 104 9.50 12.83 4.22
CA ALA A 104 10.73 12.12 3.87
C ALA A 104 11.80 12.25 4.97
N GLN A 105 11.94 13.44 5.56
CA GLN A 105 12.85 13.64 6.69
C GLN A 105 12.40 12.89 7.94
N GLN A 106 11.10 12.81 8.21
CA GLN A 106 10.54 12.04 9.32
C GLN A 106 10.80 10.54 9.13
N ALA A 107 10.55 10.00 7.93
CA ALA A 107 10.83 8.60 7.61
C ALA A 107 12.30 8.25 7.84
N ARG A 108 13.23 9.08 7.35
CA ARG A 108 14.70 8.91 7.55
C ARG A 108 15.16 8.95 9.01
N LYS A 109 14.38 9.55 9.91
CA LYS A 109 14.69 9.58 11.35
C LYS A 109 14.10 8.38 12.10
N THR A 110 13.06 7.77 11.54
CA THR A 110 12.24 6.74 12.19
C THR A 110 12.70 5.33 11.81
N PHE A 111 13.14 5.16 10.57
CA PHE A 111 13.62 3.89 9.99
C PHE A 111 15.08 4.04 9.57
#